data_AF-A0A530LW88-F1
#
_entry.id   AF-A0A530LW88-F1
#
_cell.length_a   1.000
_cell.length_b   1.000
_cell.length_c   1.000
_cell.angle_alpha   90.00
_cell.angle_beta   90.00
_cell.angle_gamma   90.00
#
_symmetry.space_group_name_H-M   'P 1'
#
loop_
_entity.id
_entity.type
_entity.pdbx_description
1 polymer ?
#
loop_
_entity_poly.entity_id
_entity_poly.type
_entity_poly.pdbx_seq_one_letter_code
_entity_poly.pdbx_strand_id
1 'polypeptide(L)' 'MNIAIAEAKARLSELVSRAEAGEEIVITRRGKVAARLVP' A
#
# COMPACT_ATOMS: atom_id res chain seq x y z
N MET A 1 0.04 -4.54 6.28
CA MET A 1 -1.15 -3.66 6.48
C MET A 1 -2.02 -3.65 5.21
N ASN A 2 -3.35 -3.55 5.30
CA ASN A 2 -4.22 -3.41 4.11
C ASN A 2 -4.74 -1.98 3.96
N ILE A 3 -4.69 -1.43 2.75
CA ILE A 3 -5.15 -0.06 2.46
C ILE A 3 -5.99 -0.03 1.19
N ALA A 4 -7.04 0.79 1.13
CA ALA A 4 -7.80 0.99 -0.09
C ALA A 4 -7.01 1.82 -1.11
N ILE A 5 -7.11 1.49 -2.40
CA ILE A 5 -6.42 2.22 -3.48
C ILE A 5 -6.77 3.71 -3.52
N ALA A 6 -7.99 4.07 -3.09
CA ALA A 6 -8.45 5.45 -3.01
C ALA A 6 -7.73 6.25 -1.92
N GLU A 7 -7.28 5.58 -0.86
CA GLU A 7 -6.51 6.17 0.23
C GLU A 7 -5.01 6.14 -0.10
N ALA A 8 -4.54 5.03 -0.70
CA ALA A 8 -3.15 4.87 -1.12
C ALA A 8 -2.69 5.95 -2.10
N LYS A 9 -3.54 6.36 -3.05
CA LYS A 9 -3.19 7.37 -4.06
C LYS A 9 -2.75 8.72 -3.47
N ALA A 10 -3.28 9.10 -2.29
CA ALA A 10 -3.02 10.41 -1.68
C ALA A 10 -1.72 10.44 -0.87
N ARG A 11 -1.22 9.27 -0.45
CA ARG A 11 -0.06 9.12 0.43
C ARG A 11 0.93 8.07 -0.07
N LEU A 12 0.98 7.87 -1.40
CA LEU A 12 1.76 6.79 -1.99
C LEU A 12 3.25 6.89 -1.61
N SER A 13 3.80 8.10 -1.59
CA SER A 13 5.20 8.32 -1.20
C SER A 13 5.50 7.83 0.22
N GLU A 14 4.65 8.13 1.20
CA GLU A 14 4.81 7.63 2.58
C GLU A 14 4.72 6.11 2.65
N LEU A 15 3.75 5.53 1.94
CA LEU A 15 3.58 4.07 1.90
C LEU A 15 4.77 3.37 1.26
N VAL A 16 5.36 3.95 0.22
CA VAL A 16 6.59 3.42 -0.39
C VAL A 16 7.76 3.50 0.58
N SER A 17 7.99 4.63 1.26
CA SER A 17 9.07 4.74 2.24
C SER A 17 8.93 3.75 3.40
N ARG A 18 7.69 3.49 3.84
CA ARG A 18 7.41 2.44 4.83
C ARG A 18 7.68 1.05 4.30
N ALA A 19 7.35 0.79 3.04
CA ALA A 19 7.67 -0.47 2.38
C ALA A 19 9.17 -0.69 2.25
N GLU A 20 9.93 0.32 1.84
CA GLU A 20 11.40 0.30 1.80
C GLU A 20 12.02 0.04 3.19
N ALA A 21 11.38 0.51 4.25
CA ALA A 21 11.78 0.23 5.63
C ALA A 21 11.46 -1.21 6.10
N GLY A 22 10.90 -2.06 5.22
CA GLY A 22 10.59 -3.46 5.48
C GLY A 22 9.11 -3.73 5.81
N GLU A 23 8.23 -2.73 5.75
CA GLU A 23 6.81 -2.95 6.00
C GLU A 23 6.09 -3.52 4.78
N GLU A 24 5.37 -4.62 4.96
CA GLU A 24 4.53 -5.13 3.87
C GLU A 24 3.15 -4.45 3.84
N ILE A 25 2.84 -3.80 2.71
CA ILE A 25 1.59 -3.05 2.53
C ILE A 25 0.80 -3.63 1.36
N VAL A 26 -0.43 -4.06 1.62
CA VAL A 26 -1.34 -4.62 0.64
C VAL A 26 -2.33 -3.55 0.20
N ILE A 27 -2.28 -3.18 -1.08
CA ILE A 27 -3.26 -2.27 -1.67
C ILE A 27 -4.46 -3.10 -2.14
N THR A 28 -5.65 -2.65 -1.76
CA THR A 28 -6.93 -3.29 -2.09
C THR A 28 -7.78 -2.37 -2.98
N ARG A 29 -8.55 -2.97 -3.88
CA ARG A 29 -9.55 -2.28 -4.70
C ARG A 29 -10.88 -3.00 -4.55
N ARG A 30 -11.88 -2.29 -4.02
CA ARG A 30 -13.21 -2.85 -3.73
C ARG A 30 -13.13 -4.13 -2.88
N GLY A 31 -12.30 -4.12 -1.84
CA GLY A 31 -12.09 -5.24 -0.91
C GLY A 31 -11.23 -6.40 -1.44
N LYS A 32 -10.80 -6.36 -2.72
CA LYS A 32 -9.92 -7.38 -3.30
C LYS A 32 -8.48 -6.89 -3.32
N VAL A 33 -7.52 -7.78 -3.08
CA VAL A 33 -6.08 -7.46 -3.23
C VAL A 33 -5.81 -7.06 -4.68
N ALA A 34 -5.14 -5.92 -4.85
CA ALA A 34 -4.80 -5.36 -6.16
C ALA A 34 -3.29 -5.25 -6.35
N ALA A 35 -2.53 -4.95 -5.29
CA ALA A 35 -1.07 -4.90 -5.32
C ALA A 35 -0.49 -5.11 -3.91
N ARG A 36 0.81 -5.39 -3.83
CA ARG A 36 1.60 -5.38 -2.59
C ARG A 36 2.80 -4.46 -2.81
N LEU A 37 3.08 -3.60 -1.84
CA LEU A 37 4.33 -2.88 -1.73
C LEU A 37 5.21 -3.68 -0.77
N VAL A 38 6.39 -4.04 -1.28
CA VAL A 38 7.46 -4.75 -0.59
C VAL A 38 8.79 -4.06 -0.98
N PRO A 39 9.85 -4.12 -0.16
CA PRO A 39 11.19 -3.70 -0.56
C PRO A 39 11.65 -4.39 -1.85
#